data_AF-A0A2E7DBG2-F1
#
_entry.id   AF-A0A2E7DBG2-F1
#
_cell.length_a   1.000
_cell.length_b   1.000
_cell.length_c   1.000
_cell.angle_alpha   90.00
_cell.angle_beta   90.00
_cell.angle_gamma   90.00
#
_symmetry.space_group_name_H-M   'P 1'
#
loop_
_entity.id
_entity.type
_entity.pdbx_description
1 polymer ?
#
loop_
_entity_poly.entity_id
_entity_poly.type
_entity_poly.pdbx_seq_one_letter_code
_entity_poly.pdbx_strand_id
1 'polypeptide(L)'
;MEESRLVVRQFDGKSTETDGIRVFPLVIGHWSLGLGTWDLVILSPKTQRSVANKVDIPYSHRSSMDTEIVYYIVAALLLLLNCVSWIATLFTLPGNWVIVLLTTLFAIFIPTGEGQGISWWGVGAVIVLAIIGEIVELLAGAAGAAKQGASRRAMVLAVIGAMIGSLIGAIFCSAIPVIGTIIGAVGGACGGSFGGAYLGELWKGRERKERLNISSAAMLGRLLGTMGKLMVGAVMVAVAAIDSFV
;
A
#
# COMPACT_ATOMS: atom_id res chain seq x y z
N MET A 1 -24.41 -28.56 45.42
CA MET A 1 -25.23 -27.33 45.46
C MET A 1 -25.00 -26.71 46.82
N GLU A 2 -24.11 -25.72 46.88
CA GLU A 2 -23.85 -24.99 48.12
C GLU A 2 -23.82 -23.51 47.73
N GLU A 3 -24.85 -22.78 48.18
CA GLU A 3 -25.05 -21.37 47.87
C GLU A 3 -23.90 -20.54 48.45
N SER A 4 -23.14 -19.88 47.58
CA SER A 4 -22.21 -18.81 47.98
C SER A 4 -23.01 -17.59 48.43
N ARG A 5 -23.42 -17.57 49.70
CA ARG A 5 -23.97 -16.38 50.34
C ARG A 5 -22.91 -15.28 50.31
N LEU A 6 -23.17 -14.22 49.54
CA LEU A 6 -22.49 -12.94 49.65
C LEU A 6 -22.78 -12.36 51.04
N VAL A 7 -21.84 -12.56 51.97
CA VAL A 7 -21.86 -11.87 53.26
C VAL A 7 -21.29 -10.48 53.03
N VAL A 8 -22.15 -9.51 52.75
CA VAL A 8 -21.80 -8.09 52.76
C VAL A 8 -21.61 -7.69 54.22
N ARG A 9 -20.35 -7.67 54.70
CA ARG A 9 -20.00 -6.99 55.96
C ARG A 9 -19.70 -5.54 55.64
N GLN A 10 -20.58 -4.62 56.05
CA GLN A 10 -20.15 -3.26 56.33
C GLN A 10 -19.19 -3.33 57.52
N PHE A 11 -17.90 -3.13 57.26
CA PHE A 11 -16.95 -2.90 58.33
C PHE A 11 -17.22 -1.52 58.92
N ASP A 12 -17.49 -1.52 60.22
CA ASP A 12 -17.65 -0.34 61.05
C ASP A 12 -16.39 0.55 60.93
N GLY A 13 -16.62 1.85 60.81
CA GLY A 13 -15.68 2.80 60.26
C GLY A 13 -14.38 2.89 61.06
N LYS A 14 -13.26 2.64 60.39
CA LYS A 14 -11.99 3.32 60.69
C LYS A 14 -11.31 3.72 59.39
N SER A 15 -11.23 5.03 59.16
CA SER A 15 -10.36 5.61 58.14
C SER A 15 -8.92 5.17 58.40
N THR A 16 -8.33 4.42 57.49
CA THR A 16 -6.87 4.24 57.48
C THR A 16 -6.25 5.51 56.88
N GLU A 17 -5.64 6.31 57.74
CA GLU A 17 -4.88 7.48 57.35
C GLU A 17 -3.45 7.05 57.06
N THR A 18 -3.14 6.87 55.78
CA THR A 18 -1.77 6.73 55.28
C THR A 18 -1.42 7.98 54.48
N ASP A 19 -0.39 8.71 54.92
CA ASP A 19 0.09 9.96 54.31
C ASP A 19 -0.98 11.04 54.06
N GLY A 20 -1.85 11.26 55.06
CA GLY A 20 -2.82 12.37 55.06
C GLY A 20 -3.95 12.25 54.04
N ILE A 21 -4.14 11.08 53.41
CA ILE A 21 -5.25 10.83 52.49
C ILE A 21 -6.25 9.88 53.17
N ARG A 22 -7.48 10.34 53.41
CA ARG A 22 -8.58 9.45 53.77
C ARG A 22 -9.03 8.68 52.54
N VAL A 23 -8.59 7.43 52.45
CA VAL A 23 -9.06 6.49 51.44
C VAL A 23 -10.35 5.87 51.98
N PHE A 24 -11.43 5.91 51.20
CA PHE A 24 -12.63 5.10 51.43
C PHE A 24 -12.61 3.96 50.41
N PRO A 25 -11.80 2.90 50.61
CA PRO A 25 -11.76 1.79 49.68
C PRO A 25 -13.06 0.99 49.81
N LEU A 26 -13.85 0.91 48.74
CA LEU A 26 -14.90 -0.09 48.65
C LEU A 26 -14.24 -1.38 48.14
N VAL A 27 -13.91 -2.29 49.06
CA VAL A 27 -13.39 -3.62 48.72
C VAL A 27 -14.57 -4.48 48.28
N ILE A 28 -14.56 -4.92 47.03
CA ILE A 28 -15.69 -5.66 46.43
C ILE A 28 -15.46 -7.18 46.48
N GLY A 29 -14.20 -7.61 46.67
CA GLY A 29 -13.87 -9.01 46.84
C GLY A 29 -12.46 -9.20 47.40
N HIS A 30 -12.33 -10.19 48.30
CA HIS A 30 -11.08 -10.63 48.89
C HIS A 30 -10.79 -12.06 48.42
N TRP A 31 -9.62 -12.28 47.85
CA TRP A 31 -9.21 -13.59 47.33
C TRP A 31 -7.87 -13.99 47.92
N SER A 32 -7.81 -15.19 48.51
CA SER A 32 -6.59 -15.76 49.07
C SER A 32 -6.23 -17.02 48.28
N LEU A 33 -5.15 -16.94 47.52
CA LEU A 33 -4.53 -18.10 46.87
C LEU A 33 -3.14 -18.27 47.47
N GLY A 34 -2.58 -19.49 47.44
CA GLY A 34 -1.35 -19.88 48.18
C GLY A 34 -0.07 -19.10 47.89
N LEU A 35 -0.13 -18.02 47.11
CA LEU A 35 0.95 -17.07 46.81
C LEU A 35 0.71 -15.65 47.37
N GLY A 36 -0.45 -15.38 47.99
CA GLY A 36 -0.77 -14.09 48.59
C GLY A 36 -2.27 -13.77 48.63
N THR A 37 -2.63 -12.80 49.47
CA THR A 37 -3.98 -12.23 49.57
C THR A 37 -4.12 -11.00 48.69
N TRP A 38 -5.20 -10.92 47.91
CA TRP A 38 -5.47 -9.82 46.99
C TRP A 38 -6.84 -9.20 47.28
N ASP A 39 -6.88 -7.88 47.39
CA ASP A 39 -8.10 -7.09 47.57
C ASP A 39 -8.45 -6.35 46.28
N LEU A 40 -9.65 -6.56 45.75
CA LEU A 40 -10.19 -5.73 44.66
C LEU A 40 -10.84 -4.48 45.27
N VAL A 41 -10.13 -3.36 45.18
CA VAL A 41 -10.55 -2.06 45.72
C VAL A 41 -11.00 -1.13 44.61
N ILE A 42 -12.25 -0.65 44.67
CA ILE A 42 -12.68 0.50 43.85
C ILE A 42 -12.47 1.78 44.66
N LEU A 43 -11.65 2.68 44.11
CA LEU A 43 -11.40 4.00 44.67
C LEU A 43 -12.47 5.00 44.19
N SER A 44 -12.94 5.85 45.10
CA SER A 44 -13.81 6.98 44.77
C SER A 44 -13.13 7.94 43.78
N PRO A 45 -13.87 8.61 42.87
CA PRO A 45 -13.29 9.55 41.89
C PRO A 45 -12.42 10.66 42.51
N LYS A 46 -12.75 11.11 43.72
CA LYS A 46 -11.96 12.12 44.46
C LYS A 46 -10.62 11.56 44.93
N THR A 47 -10.63 10.30 45.39
CA THR A 47 -9.43 9.59 45.83
C THR A 47 -8.56 9.22 44.63
N GLN A 48 -9.15 8.84 43.50
CA GLN A 48 -8.41 8.62 42.25
C GLN A 48 -7.66 9.87 41.81
N ARG A 49 -8.29 11.06 41.85
CA ARG A 49 -7.60 12.33 41.56
C ARG A 49 -6.46 12.64 42.53
N SER A 50 -6.66 12.39 43.82
CA SER A 50 -5.62 12.67 44.83
C SER A 50 -4.44 11.70 44.75
N VAL A 51 -4.69 10.43 44.38
CA VAL A 51 -3.65 9.44 44.13
C VAL A 51 -2.94 9.75 42.82
N ALA A 52 -3.66 10.09 41.74
CA ALA A 52 -3.08 10.50 40.46
C ALA A 52 -2.24 11.79 40.56
N ASN A 53 -2.53 12.68 41.51
CA ASN A 53 -1.71 13.87 41.76
C ASN A 53 -0.47 13.61 42.65
N LYS A 54 -0.41 12.47 43.36
CA LYS A 54 0.74 12.09 44.20
C LYS A 54 1.62 11.03 43.54
N VAL A 55 1.03 10.17 42.73
CA VAL A 55 1.72 9.21 41.89
C VAL A 55 1.93 9.92 40.57
N ASP A 56 3.16 10.38 40.31
CA ASP A 56 3.60 10.69 38.95
C ASP A 56 3.51 9.39 38.15
N ILE A 57 2.32 9.07 37.66
CA ILE A 57 2.14 8.04 36.65
C ILE A 57 2.89 8.62 35.45
N PRO A 58 3.99 8.02 34.98
CA PRO A 58 4.59 8.47 33.74
C PRO A 58 3.60 8.07 32.65
N TYR A 59 2.60 8.92 32.41
CA TYR A 59 2.01 9.02 31.09
C TYR A 59 3.20 9.23 30.19
N SER A 60 3.55 8.20 29.41
CA SER A 60 4.62 8.29 28.45
C SER A 60 4.32 9.51 27.60
N HIS A 61 5.04 10.60 27.88
CA HIS A 61 4.98 11.81 27.11
C HIS A 61 5.68 11.46 25.80
N ARG A 62 5.00 10.69 24.93
CA ARG A 62 5.38 10.57 23.55
C ARG A 62 5.34 11.99 23.04
N SER A 63 6.51 12.55 22.80
CA SER A 63 6.59 13.93 22.34
C SER A 63 5.85 14.01 21.02
N SER A 64 5.15 15.12 20.76
CA SER A 64 4.49 15.33 19.46
C SER A 64 5.49 15.15 18.31
N MET A 65 6.74 15.54 18.53
CA MET A 65 7.87 15.34 17.61
C MET A 65 8.08 13.88 17.23
N ASP A 66 7.98 12.92 18.16
CA ASP A 66 8.14 11.49 17.85
C ASP A 66 7.07 10.99 16.88
N THR A 67 5.86 11.53 16.97
CA THR A 67 4.74 11.14 16.10
C THR A 67 4.87 11.75 14.71
N GLU A 68 5.29 13.02 14.63
CA GLU A 68 5.55 13.70 13.36
C GLU A 68 6.72 13.09 12.58
N ILE A 69 7.82 12.76 13.27
CA ILE A 69 8.98 12.12 12.62
C ILE A 69 8.57 10.76 12.02
N VAL A 70 7.82 9.95 12.77
CA VAL A 70 7.32 8.66 12.29
C VAL A 70 6.42 8.86 11.06
N TYR A 71 5.55 9.86 11.06
CA TYR A 71 4.71 10.19 9.90
C TYR A 71 5.55 10.47 8.64
N TYR A 72 6.52 11.38 8.71
CA TYR A 72 7.36 11.72 7.55
C TYR A 72 8.22 10.56 7.06
N ILE A 73 8.70 9.70 7.97
CA ILE A 73 9.41 8.47 7.59
C ILE A 73 8.49 7.55 6.78
N VAL A 74 7.25 7.34 7.23
CA VAL A 74 6.29 6.49 6.52
C VAL A 74 5.83 7.11 5.20
N ALA A 75 5.64 8.44 5.15
CA ALA A 75 5.33 9.17 3.91
C ALA A 75 6.48 9.08 2.89
N ALA A 76 7.73 9.22 3.34
CA ALA A 76 8.91 9.03 2.50
C ALA A 76 9.03 7.59 1.99
N LEU A 77 8.72 6.60 2.83
CA LEU A 77 8.67 5.20 2.43
C LEU A 77 7.58 4.94 1.40
N LEU A 78 6.38 5.51 1.57
CA LEU A 78 5.30 5.45 0.59
C LEU A 78 5.76 5.99 -0.76
N LEU A 79 6.38 7.18 -0.78
CA LEU A 79 6.89 7.79 -2.00
C LEU A 79 7.91 6.88 -2.70
N LEU A 80 8.86 6.32 -1.96
CA LEU A 80 9.86 5.40 -2.50
C LEU A 80 9.22 4.14 -3.10
N LEU A 81 8.26 3.52 -2.39
CA LEU A 81 7.54 2.34 -2.87
C LEU A 81 6.67 2.66 -4.09
N ASN A 82 6.07 3.85 -4.16
CA ASN A 82 5.32 4.31 -5.32
C ASN A 82 6.24 4.54 -6.53
N CYS A 83 7.44 5.10 -6.34
CA CYS A 83 8.45 5.21 -7.40
C CYS A 83 8.92 3.84 -7.91
N VAL A 84 9.15 2.88 -7.02
CA VAL A 84 9.51 1.50 -7.39
C VAL A 84 8.36 0.85 -8.17
N SER A 85 7.12 1.03 -7.72
CA SER A 85 5.92 0.52 -8.38
C SER A 85 5.74 1.14 -9.77
N TRP A 86 6.02 2.43 -9.91
CA TRP A 86 6.01 3.12 -11.20
C TRP A 86 7.05 2.53 -12.16
N ILE A 87 8.30 2.35 -11.71
CA ILE A 87 9.39 1.71 -12.48
C ILE A 87 9.03 0.27 -12.85
N ALA A 88 8.34 -0.47 -11.97
CA ALA A 88 7.90 -1.84 -12.23
C ALA A 88 7.02 -1.95 -13.49
N THR A 89 6.33 -0.87 -13.89
CA THR A 89 5.53 -0.82 -15.13
C THR A 89 6.37 -1.08 -16.38
N LEU A 90 7.67 -0.72 -16.38
CA LEU A 90 8.60 -1.02 -17.49
C LEU A 90 8.76 -2.53 -17.71
N PHE A 91 8.55 -3.33 -16.67
CA PHE A 91 8.63 -4.79 -16.68
C PHE A 91 7.29 -5.45 -17.05
N THR A 92 6.33 -4.67 -17.57
CA THR A 92 4.96 -5.12 -17.88
C THR A 92 4.19 -5.59 -16.63
N LEU A 93 4.59 -5.13 -15.43
CA LEU A 93 3.87 -5.38 -14.18
C LEU A 93 2.75 -4.35 -13.96
N PRO A 94 1.71 -4.67 -13.16
CA PRO A 94 0.60 -3.76 -12.87
C PRO A 94 0.97 -2.66 -11.86
N GLY A 95 2.05 -1.92 -12.13
CA GLY A 95 2.65 -0.94 -11.21
C GLY A 95 1.69 0.14 -10.72
N ASN A 96 0.86 0.69 -11.62
CA ASN A 96 -0.15 1.70 -11.25
C ASN A 96 -1.17 1.18 -10.23
N TRP A 97 -1.55 -0.11 -10.29
CA TRP A 97 -2.43 -0.71 -9.30
C TRP A 97 -1.75 -0.88 -7.94
N VAL A 98 -0.44 -1.13 -7.92
CA VAL A 98 0.34 -1.16 -6.68
C VAL A 98 0.39 0.23 -6.05
N ILE A 99 0.53 1.30 -6.86
CA ILE A 99 0.45 2.69 -6.36
C ILE A 99 -0.92 2.96 -5.71
N VAL A 100 -2.02 2.55 -6.37
CA VAL A 100 -3.38 2.68 -5.80
C VAL A 100 -3.48 1.96 -4.47
N LEU A 101 -3.01 0.70 -4.39
CA LEU A 101 -3.03 -0.10 -3.18
C LEU A 101 -2.26 0.59 -2.06
N LEU A 102 -1.00 0.97 -2.29
CA LEU A 102 -0.14 1.60 -1.29
C LEU A 102 -0.72 2.93 -0.79
N THR A 103 -1.20 3.76 -1.71
CA THR A 103 -1.85 5.06 -1.40
C THR A 103 -3.12 4.87 -0.57
N THR A 104 -3.94 3.87 -0.91
CA THR A 104 -5.16 3.55 -0.16
C THR A 104 -4.85 2.99 1.23
N LEU A 105 -3.85 2.11 1.34
CA LEU A 105 -3.40 1.58 2.63
C LEU A 105 -2.87 2.70 3.52
N PHE A 106 -2.12 3.65 2.97
CA PHE A 106 -1.67 4.81 3.72
C PHE A 106 -2.85 5.64 4.25
N ALA A 107 -3.83 5.94 3.39
CA ALA A 107 -5.03 6.70 3.79
C ALA A 107 -5.88 6.00 4.87
N ILE A 108 -5.86 4.66 4.93
CA ILE A 108 -6.60 3.88 5.92
C ILE A 108 -5.86 3.78 7.25
N PHE A 109 -4.56 3.49 7.20
CA PHE A 109 -3.80 3.05 8.38
C PHE A 109 -2.96 4.15 9.04
N ILE A 110 -2.69 5.26 8.34
CA ILE A 110 -1.88 6.35 8.87
C ILE A 110 -2.81 7.44 9.42
N PRO A 111 -2.80 7.67 10.75
CA PRO A 111 -3.63 8.70 11.36
C PRO A 111 -3.28 10.08 10.79
N THR A 112 -4.30 10.79 10.31
CA THR A 112 -4.17 12.15 9.79
C THR A 112 -4.33 13.15 10.94
N GLY A 113 -3.29 13.93 11.23
CA GLY A 113 -3.39 15.10 12.10
C GLY A 113 -4.11 16.26 11.39
N GLU A 114 -4.24 17.42 12.05
CA GLU A 114 -4.74 18.63 11.38
C GLU A 114 -3.79 19.01 10.22
N GLY A 115 -4.24 18.79 8.98
CA GLY A 115 -3.50 19.15 7.76
C GLY A 115 -2.46 18.14 7.28
N GLN A 116 -2.43 16.90 7.77
CA GLN A 116 -1.48 15.87 7.31
C GLN A 116 -2.21 14.60 6.88
N GLY A 117 -1.87 14.07 5.70
CA GLY A 117 -2.27 12.73 5.26
C GLY A 117 -3.10 12.70 4.00
N ILE A 118 -3.22 11.52 3.42
CA ILE A 118 -3.83 11.32 2.10
C ILE A 118 -5.34 11.43 2.21
N SER A 119 -5.90 12.36 1.45
CA SER A 119 -7.33 12.58 1.33
C SER A 119 -7.98 11.50 0.47
N TRP A 120 -9.27 11.23 0.73
CA TRP A 120 -10.06 10.34 -0.13
C TRP A 120 -10.18 10.87 -1.57
N TRP A 121 -9.99 12.17 -1.78
CA TRP A 121 -9.88 12.77 -3.12
C TRP A 121 -8.58 12.37 -3.81
N GLY A 122 -7.44 12.35 -3.10
CA GLY A 122 -6.17 11.83 -3.63
C GLY A 122 -6.26 10.35 -3.99
N VAL A 123 -6.89 9.53 -3.13
CA VAL A 123 -7.18 8.12 -3.42
C VAL A 123 -8.05 7.98 -4.67
N GLY A 124 -9.14 8.74 -4.77
CA GLY A 124 -10.01 8.75 -5.95
C GLY A 124 -9.27 9.16 -7.23
N ALA A 125 -8.41 10.17 -7.14
CA ALA A 125 -7.61 10.65 -8.27
C ALA A 125 -6.64 9.58 -8.77
N VAL A 126 -5.90 8.89 -7.89
CA VAL A 126 -4.97 7.83 -8.31
C VAL A 126 -5.71 6.62 -8.90
N ILE A 127 -6.92 6.28 -8.42
CA ILE A 127 -7.75 5.22 -9.00
C ILE A 127 -8.17 5.58 -10.44
N VAL A 128 -8.70 6.79 -10.63
CA VAL A 128 -9.13 7.26 -11.95
C VAL A 128 -7.96 7.29 -12.92
N LEU A 129 -6.80 7.80 -12.48
CA LEU A 129 -5.58 7.80 -13.27
C LEU A 129 -5.12 6.37 -13.60
N ALA A 130 -5.14 5.43 -12.65
CA ALA A 130 -4.78 4.05 -12.92
C ALA A 130 -5.64 3.45 -14.04
N ILE A 131 -6.96 3.67 -13.99
CA ILE A 131 -7.90 3.23 -15.03
C ILE A 131 -7.56 3.87 -16.38
N ILE A 132 -7.31 5.18 -16.41
CA ILE A 132 -6.90 5.88 -17.63
C ILE A 132 -5.61 5.27 -18.20
N GLY A 133 -4.61 5.00 -17.36
CA GLY A 133 -3.34 4.40 -17.77
C GLY A 133 -3.51 3.00 -18.38
N GLU A 134 -4.37 2.16 -17.78
CA GLU A 134 -4.70 0.85 -18.34
C GLU A 134 -5.43 0.98 -19.69
N ILE A 135 -6.39 1.90 -19.79
CA ILE A 135 -7.10 2.16 -21.05
C ILE A 135 -6.13 2.64 -22.13
N VAL A 136 -5.21 3.55 -21.80
CA VAL A 136 -4.20 4.05 -22.75
C VAL A 136 -3.32 2.90 -23.26
N GLU A 137 -2.83 2.03 -22.38
CA GLU A 137 -2.01 0.89 -22.78
C GLU A 137 -2.79 -0.10 -23.65
N LEU A 138 -4.02 -0.43 -23.25
CA LEU A 138 -4.87 -1.36 -23.99
C LEU A 138 -5.26 -0.81 -25.36
N LEU A 139 -5.63 0.47 -25.45
CA LEU A 139 -5.99 1.11 -26.71
C LEU A 139 -4.77 1.25 -27.62
N ALA A 140 -3.61 1.67 -27.12
CA ALA A 140 -2.40 1.77 -27.94
C ALA A 140 -1.96 0.40 -28.47
N GLY A 141 -1.96 -0.63 -27.61
CA GLY A 141 -1.59 -2.00 -27.98
C GLY A 141 -2.57 -2.65 -28.95
N ALA A 142 -3.87 -2.54 -28.67
CA ALA A 142 -4.91 -3.16 -29.48
C ALA A 142 -5.18 -2.38 -30.78
N ALA A 143 -5.21 -1.05 -30.77
CA ALA A 143 -5.56 -0.27 -31.96
C ALA A 143 -4.51 -0.39 -33.07
N GLY A 144 -3.21 -0.46 -32.74
CA GLY A 144 -2.16 -0.67 -33.72
C GLY A 144 -2.32 -1.99 -34.46
N ALA A 145 -2.43 -3.10 -33.72
CA ALA A 145 -2.54 -4.43 -34.29
C ALA A 145 -3.92 -4.68 -34.95
N ALA A 146 -5.01 -4.21 -34.33
CA ALA A 146 -6.36 -4.42 -34.85
C ALA A 146 -6.62 -3.68 -36.18
N LYS A 147 -6.04 -2.48 -36.37
CA LYS A 147 -6.10 -1.78 -37.67
C LYS A 147 -5.47 -2.59 -38.80
N GLN A 148 -4.48 -3.43 -38.48
CA GLN A 148 -3.82 -4.33 -39.43
C GLN A 148 -4.50 -5.71 -39.52
N GLY A 149 -5.69 -5.88 -38.91
CA GLY A 149 -6.45 -7.12 -38.96
C GLY A 149 -5.90 -8.24 -38.09
N ALA A 150 -5.13 -7.92 -37.03
CA ALA A 150 -4.52 -8.89 -36.14
C ALA A 150 -5.55 -9.89 -35.57
N SER A 151 -5.17 -11.16 -35.55
CA SER A 151 -5.97 -12.19 -34.90
C SER A 151 -5.94 -12.05 -33.38
N ARG A 152 -6.99 -12.57 -32.73
CA ARG A 152 -7.05 -12.66 -31.27
C ARG A 152 -5.87 -13.44 -30.68
N ARG A 153 -5.37 -14.45 -31.40
CA ARG A 153 -4.20 -15.24 -31.00
C ARG A 153 -2.93 -14.40 -31.01
N ALA A 154 -2.72 -13.62 -32.07
CA ALA A 154 -1.59 -12.70 -32.17
C ALA A 154 -1.59 -11.66 -31.04
N MET A 155 -2.75 -11.11 -30.69
CA MET A 155 -2.86 -10.18 -29.55
C MET A 155 -2.46 -10.82 -28.22
N VAL A 156 -2.96 -12.03 -27.92
CA VAL A 156 -2.62 -12.73 -26.67
C VAL A 156 -1.14 -13.09 -26.62
N LEU A 157 -0.60 -13.64 -27.71
CA LEU A 157 0.82 -13.99 -27.79
C LEU A 157 1.73 -12.77 -27.72
N ALA A 158 1.31 -11.62 -28.25
CA ALA A 158 2.05 -10.37 -28.13
C ALA A 158 2.13 -9.89 -26.67
N VAL A 159 1.05 -10.04 -25.89
CA VAL A 159 1.06 -9.70 -24.45
C VAL A 159 2.00 -10.62 -23.69
N ILE A 160 1.87 -11.94 -23.87
CA ILE A 160 2.74 -12.92 -23.21
C ILE A 160 4.19 -12.72 -23.63
N GLY A 161 4.43 -12.52 -24.93
CA GLY A 161 5.74 -12.25 -25.49
C GLY A 161 6.34 -10.98 -24.88
N ALA A 162 5.57 -9.91 -24.72
CA ALA A 162 6.06 -8.68 -24.08
C ALA A 162 6.49 -8.92 -22.63
N MET A 163 5.72 -9.66 -21.84
CA MET A 163 6.07 -9.96 -20.44
C MET A 163 7.37 -10.77 -20.35
N ILE A 164 7.47 -11.87 -21.11
CA ILE A 164 8.66 -12.72 -21.12
C ILE A 164 9.87 -11.95 -21.67
N GLY A 165 9.67 -11.26 -22.80
CA GLY A 165 10.71 -10.47 -23.46
C GLY A 165 11.23 -9.36 -22.57
N SER A 166 10.35 -8.67 -21.82
CA SER A 166 10.74 -7.62 -20.89
C SER A 166 11.66 -8.15 -19.78
N LEU A 167 11.30 -9.27 -19.17
CA LEU A 167 12.13 -9.91 -18.13
C LEU A 167 13.48 -10.38 -18.69
N ILE A 168 13.46 -11.10 -19.82
CA ILE A 168 14.69 -11.58 -20.47
C ILE A 168 15.58 -10.39 -20.85
N GLY A 169 15.02 -9.37 -21.51
CA GLY A 169 15.78 -8.20 -21.93
C GLY A 169 16.38 -7.44 -20.75
N ALA A 170 15.63 -7.28 -19.66
CA ALA A 170 16.13 -6.67 -18.44
C ALA A 170 17.32 -7.43 -17.83
N ILE A 171 17.24 -8.77 -17.79
CA ILE A 171 18.31 -9.64 -17.29
C ILE A 171 19.54 -9.56 -18.20
N PHE A 172 19.37 -9.65 -19.51
CA PHE A 172 20.48 -9.61 -20.46
C PHE A 172 21.22 -8.27 -20.44
N CYS A 173 20.48 -7.15 -20.27
CA CYS A 173 21.07 -5.82 -20.26
C CYS A 173 21.42 -5.32 -18.84
N SER A 174 21.34 -6.17 -17.81
CA SER A 174 21.64 -5.76 -16.42
C SER A 174 23.12 -5.47 -16.15
N ALA A 175 24.00 -5.75 -17.11
CA ALA A 175 25.43 -5.45 -17.02
C ALA A 175 25.71 -3.94 -16.81
N ILE A 176 24.84 -3.07 -17.32
CA ILE A 176 24.83 -1.63 -17.01
C ILE A 176 23.65 -1.37 -16.08
N PRO A 177 23.90 -1.07 -14.78
CA PRO A 177 22.83 -0.87 -13.81
C PRO A 177 21.88 0.24 -14.23
N VAL A 178 20.58 0.07 -13.94
CA VAL A 178 19.50 1.03 -14.19
C VAL A 178 19.25 1.26 -15.69
N ILE A 179 20.16 1.91 -16.40
CA ILE A 179 19.97 2.28 -17.82
C ILE A 179 19.88 1.03 -18.70
N GLY A 180 20.81 0.08 -18.53
CA GLY A 180 20.80 -1.17 -19.28
C GLY A 180 19.53 -1.97 -19.00
N THR A 181 19.14 -2.08 -17.73
CA THR A 181 17.91 -2.78 -17.34
C THR A 181 16.65 -2.16 -17.95
N ILE A 182 16.53 -0.82 -17.97
CA ILE A 182 15.38 -0.13 -18.57
C ILE A 182 15.34 -0.35 -20.08
N ILE A 183 16.46 -0.15 -20.77
CA ILE A 183 16.55 -0.37 -22.22
C ILE A 183 16.23 -1.82 -22.56
N GLY A 184 16.76 -2.76 -21.78
CA GLY A 184 16.49 -4.18 -21.91
C GLY A 184 15.02 -4.52 -21.67
N ALA A 185 14.40 -3.98 -20.62
CA ALA A 185 13.00 -4.23 -20.31
C ALA A 185 12.07 -3.72 -21.42
N VAL A 186 12.29 -2.49 -21.90
CA VAL A 186 11.46 -1.89 -22.95
C VAL A 186 11.72 -2.55 -24.31
N GLY A 187 12.99 -2.72 -24.69
CA GLY A 187 13.38 -3.37 -25.94
C GLY A 187 12.93 -4.83 -25.99
N GLY A 188 13.08 -5.54 -24.88
CA GLY A 188 12.59 -6.89 -24.68
C GLY A 188 11.07 -6.98 -24.78
N ALA A 189 10.32 -6.06 -24.15
CA ALA A 189 8.86 -6.02 -24.28
C ALA A 189 8.42 -5.78 -25.74
N CYS A 190 9.10 -4.88 -26.44
CA CYS A 190 8.82 -4.58 -27.85
C CYS A 190 9.12 -5.79 -28.76
N GLY A 191 10.30 -6.38 -28.63
CA GLY A 191 10.71 -7.56 -29.40
C GLY A 191 9.85 -8.79 -29.08
N GLY A 192 9.49 -8.97 -27.81
CA GLY A 192 8.57 -10.00 -27.35
C GLY A 192 7.16 -9.82 -27.91
N SER A 193 6.63 -8.59 -27.91
CA SER A 193 5.34 -8.25 -28.52
C SER A 193 5.34 -8.54 -30.03
N PHE A 194 6.40 -8.12 -30.73
CA PHE A 194 6.59 -8.42 -32.15
C PHE A 194 6.62 -9.93 -32.42
N GLY A 195 7.49 -10.66 -31.71
CA GLY A 195 7.66 -12.10 -31.89
C GLY A 195 6.38 -12.89 -31.58
N GLY A 196 5.68 -12.51 -30.50
CA GLY A 196 4.40 -13.11 -30.13
C GLY A 196 3.32 -12.89 -31.19
N ALA A 197 3.16 -11.66 -31.67
CA ALA A 197 2.24 -11.36 -32.76
C ALA A 197 2.58 -12.12 -34.04
N TYR A 198 3.88 -12.18 -34.40
CA TYR A 198 4.37 -12.86 -35.60
C TYR A 198 4.07 -14.36 -35.56
N LEU A 199 4.32 -15.01 -34.41
CA LEU A 199 4.01 -16.43 -34.20
C LEU A 199 2.50 -16.69 -34.26
N GLY A 200 1.69 -15.81 -33.66
CA GLY A 200 0.24 -15.93 -33.69
C GLY A 200 -0.34 -15.87 -35.11
N GLU A 201 0.18 -14.98 -35.95
CA GLU A 201 -0.24 -14.88 -37.34
C GLU A 201 0.38 -15.97 -38.24
N LEU A 202 1.59 -16.45 -37.91
CA LEU A 202 2.20 -17.60 -38.59
C LEU A 202 1.33 -18.85 -38.43
N TRP A 203 0.83 -19.12 -37.23
CA TRP A 203 -0.12 -20.22 -37.01
C TRP A 203 -1.45 -20.07 -37.72
N LYS A 204 -1.83 -18.84 -38.07
CA LYS A 204 -3.04 -18.57 -38.88
C LYS A 204 -2.78 -18.76 -40.38
N GLY A 205 -1.55 -19.03 -40.80
CA GLY A 205 -1.18 -19.24 -42.20
C GLY A 205 -1.10 -17.96 -43.03
N ARG A 206 -0.96 -16.79 -42.38
CA ARG A 206 -0.92 -15.50 -43.09
C ARG A 206 0.36 -15.29 -43.88
N GLU A 207 0.26 -14.51 -44.96
CA GLU A 207 1.41 -14.16 -45.80
C GLU A 207 2.48 -13.41 -45.00
N ARG A 208 3.76 -13.56 -45.36
CA ARG A 208 4.89 -12.96 -44.63
C ARG A 208 4.75 -11.43 -44.49
N LYS A 209 4.35 -10.73 -45.56
CA LYS A 209 4.21 -9.27 -45.55
C LYS A 209 3.15 -8.80 -44.56
N GLU A 210 1.99 -9.45 -44.54
CA GLU A 210 0.91 -9.13 -43.61
C GLU A 210 1.32 -9.38 -42.15
N ARG A 211 2.01 -10.49 -41.89
CA ARG A 211 2.54 -10.82 -40.56
C ARG A 211 3.49 -9.76 -40.02
N LEU A 212 4.42 -9.29 -40.86
CA LEU A 212 5.37 -8.25 -40.48
C LEU A 212 4.64 -6.94 -40.15
N ASN A 213 3.66 -6.54 -40.94
CA ASN A 213 2.88 -5.32 -40.69
C ASN A 213 2.12 -5.39 -39.36
N ILE A 214 1.47 -6.52 -39.06
CA ILE A 214 0.76 -6.75 -37.79
C ILE A 214 1.71 -6.73 -36.60
N SER A 215 2.85 -7.40 -36.74
CA SER A 215 3.83 -7.54 -35.65
C SER A 215 4.51 -6.21 -35.34
N SER A 216 4.87 -5.43 -36.37
CA SER A 216 5.40 -4.07 -36.20
C SER A 216 4.38 -3.14 -35.54
N ALA A 217 3.10 -3.28 -35.89
CA ALA A 217 2.04 -2.50 -35.25
C ALA A 217 1.80 -2.89 -33.79
N ALA A 218 1.91 -4.18 -33.45
CA ALA A 218 1.86 -4.66 -32.06
C ALA A 218 3.07 -4.19 -31.23
N MET A 219 4.25 -4.12 -31.84
CA MET A 219 5.45 -3.55 -31.22
C MET A 219 5.28 -2.06 -30.94
N LEU A 220 4.86 -1.28 -31.94
CA LEU A 220 4.67 0.17 -31.79
C LEU A 220 3.54 0.48 -30.81
N GLY A 221 2.44 -0.30 -30.85
CA GLY A 221 1.34 -0.19 -29.89
C GLY A 221 1.80 -0.45 -28.46
N ARG A 222 2.68 -1.45 -28.25
CA ARG A 222 3.29 -1.70 -26.94
C ARG A 222 4.14 -0.52 -26.48
N LEU A 223 5.04 -0.03 -27.34
CA LEU A 223 5.92 1.09 -27.00
C LEU A 223 5.13 2.34 -26.59
N LEU A 224 4.18 2.77 -27.43
CA LEU A 224 3.36 3.95 -27.18
C LEU A 224 2.45 3.77 -25.96
N GLY A 225 1.88 2.57 -25.78
CA GLY A 225 1.03 2.24 -24.63
C GLY A 225 1.81 2.32 -23.32
N THR A 226 3.00 1.72 -23.27
CA THR A 226 3.87 1.77 -22.09
C THR A 226 4.31 3.21 -21.79
N MET A 227 4.68 4.01 -22.79
CA MET A 227 5.01 5.43 -22.59
C MET A 227 3.85 6.22 -21.98
N GLY A 228 2.65 6.09 -22.56
CA GLY A 228 1.45 6.76 -22.04
C GLY A 228 1.12 6.34 -20.61
N LYS A 229 1.19 5.04 -20.32
CA LYS A 229 0.97 4.50 -18.98
C LYS A 229 2.00 4.99 -17.96
N LEU A 230 3.26 5.12 -18.35
CA LEU A 230 4.31 5.69 -17.50
C LEU A 230 4.07 7.17 -17.21
N MET A 231 3.64 7.96 -18.19
CA MET A 231 3.30 9.38 -17.94
C MET A 231 2.16 9.50 -16.92
N VAL A 232 1.13 8.66 -17.05
CA VAL A 232 0.02 8.61 -16.08
C VAL A 232 0.51 8.16 -14.70
N GLY A 233 1.36 7.14 -14.63
CA GLY A 233 1.95 6.66 -13.38
C GLY A 233 2.79 7.73 -12.68
N ALA A 234 3.55 8.55 -13.43
CA ALA A 234 4.31 9.66 -12.86
C ALA A 234 3.40 10.70 -12.21
N VAL A 235 2.25 11.00 -12.84
CA VAL A 235 1.23 11.90 -12.26
C VAL A 235 0.62 11.28 -10.99
N MET A 236 0.37 9.97 -10.96
CA MET A 236 -0.11 9.29 -9.75
C MET A 236 0.87 9.40 -8.59
N VAL A 237 2.17 9.21 -8.84
CA VAL A 237 3.22 9.40 -7.81
C VAL A 237 3.21 10.83 -7.30
N ALA A 238 3.10 11.82 -8.20
CA ALA A 238 3.05 13.23 -7.82
C ALA A 238 1.82 13.57 -6.97
N VAL A 239 0.64 13.05 -7.33
CA VAL A 239 -0.59 13.22 -6.54
C VAL A 239 -0.43 12.63 -5.15
N ALA A 240 0.04 11.39 -5.04
CA ALA A 240 0.25 10.74 -3.75
C ALA A 240 1.31 11.47 -2.91
N ALA A 241 2.35 12.02 -3.53
CA ALA A 241 3.36 12.82 -2.85
C ALA A 241 2.78 14.13 -2.32
N ILE A 242 2.10 14.91 -3.16
CA ILE A 242 1.52 16.19 -2.75
C ILE A 242 0.54 15.97 -1.59
N ASP A 243 -0.39 15.03 -1.73
CA ASP A 243 -1.43 14.77 -0.74
C ASP A 243 -0.90 14.15 0.57
N SER A 244 0.34 13.63 0.58
CA SER A 244 0.97 13.10 1.81
C SER A 244 1.94 14.08 2.48
N PHE A 245 2.42 15.11 1.78
CA PHE A 245 3.40 16.06 2.32
C PHE A 245 2.88 17.49 2.50
N VAL A 246 1.74 17.83 1.87
CA VAL A 246 1.14 19.18 1.84
C VAL A 246 -0.26 19.12 2.40
#